data_AF-A0AA88XM32-F1
#
_entry.id   AF-A0AA88XM32-F1
#
_cell.length_a   1.000
_cell.length_b   1.000
_cell.length_c   1.000
_cell.angle_alpha   90.00
_cell.angle_beta   90.00
_cell.angle_gamma   90.00
#
_symmetry.space_group_name_H-M   'P 1'
#
loop_
_entity.id
_entity.type
_entity.pdbx_description
1 polymer ?
#
loop_
_entity_poly.entity_id
_entity_poly.type
_entity_poly.pdbx_seq_one_letter_code
_entity_poly.pdbx_strand_id
1 'polypeptide(L)'
;MATGLPRSGQFEVYIRQQWCKVFVTLNEDSLTLALDENPEESQSNSSTGRFDSKDFNPKTDQLPESIAGQKRLVRVVKEEQNGLGISIKGGKENKMPILISKIFKGMAADKTEKLYVGDAIMSVNGEDLRDATHDEAVRALKKAKKVVELEVKYIREVSPYFRKTSALNELGWGSQEAQRDAARANWTETKTIPLRLCYLCRNLCMSDPEKRTLELHSPDGKSTCILRFPDPATASDWFNAIHSNVMLMTSQCIVEANQIMTSAPNSREVKHIGWLSEQLVNEQGNPTWKPVFIALTDKDLMLYDTAPWSKEEWATPFQSHPLLATRLVHSGRLTNPTTGADVLTFGTRSGTRNGVETHIFRVETQRDLAYWSRALVQGSHGAAILIKEVTCAVTWKNQEAKLTLHYENGFILRSTQSNEPQEKPQILWSYPFEKLRMSSDDGHRLLWLEFAGDGEQELDLHTCPKPIVFVLHTFLSSKVSRMGLVA
;
A
#
# COMPACT_ATOMS: atom_id res chain seq x y z
N MET A 1 -18.33 21.88 12.92
CA MET A 1 -16.87 21.68 13.01
C MET A 1 -16.51 21.63 14.48
N ALA A 2 -16.28 20.43 15.01
CA ALA A 2 -15.72 20.23 16.34
C ALA A 2 -14.39 19.52 16.12
N THR A 3 -13.29 20.26 16.19
CA THR A 3 -11.93 19.73 16.26
C THR A 3 -11.82 18.94 17.56
N GLY A 4 -12.10 17.63 17.50
CA GLY A 4 -11.93 16.74 18.64
C GLY A 4 -10.44 16.67 19.00
N LEU A 5 -10.12 16.66 20.30
CA LEU A 5 -8.74 16.45 20.72
C LEU A 5 -8.16 15.18 20.08
N PRO A 6 -6.86 15.16 19.73
CA PRO A 6 -6.21 13.98 19.19
C PRO A 6 -6.38 12.79 20.16
N ARG A 7 -6.87 11.67 19.63
CA ARG A 7 -7.08 10.45 20.42
C ARG A 7 -5.73 9.80 20.65
N SER A 8 -5.41 9.48 21.89
CA SER A 8 -4.13 8.83 22.22
C SER A 8 -4.30 7.66 23.19
N GLY A 9 -3.34 6.74 23.20
CA GLY A 9 -3.32 5.58 24.11
C GLY A 9 -2.05 4.73 23.98
N GLN A 10 -1.80 3.89 24.98
CA GLN A 10 -0.70 2.92 24.97
C GLN A 10 -1.17 1.58 24.42
N PHE A 11 -0.49 1.09 23.38
CA PHE A 11 -0.79 -0.17 22.69
C PHE A 11 0.51 -0.89 22.34
N GLU A 12 0.41 -1.92 21.51
CA GLU A 12 1.57 -2.63 21.00
C GLU A 12 1.60 -2.58 19.47
N VAL A 13 2.80 -2.43 18.91
CA VAL A 13 3.05 -2.52 17.46
C VAL A 13 3.94 -3.72 17.17
N TYR A 14 3.65 -4.42 16.08
CA TYR A 14 4.45 -5.56 15.64
C TYR A 14 5.65 -5.10 14.82
N ILE A 15 6.86 -5.29 15.36
CA ILE A 15 8.14 -4.90 14.75
C ILE A 15 9.14 -6.03 14.98
N ARG A 16 9.92 -6.41 13.96
CA ARG A 16 10.96 -7.47 14.06
C ARG A 16 10.45 -8.77 14.70
N GLN A 17 9.25 -9.20 14.31
CA GLN A 17 8.57 -10.38 14.84
C GLN A 17 8.22 -10.33 16.34
N GLN A 18 8.22 -9.14 16.95
CA GLN A 18 7.95 -8.94 18.37
C GLN A 18 6.92 -7.82 18.58
N TRP A 19 6.15 -7.92 19.66
CA TRP A 19 5.24 -6.86 20.09
C TRP A 19 5.98 -5.85 20.95
N CYS A 20 6.01 -4.60 20.50
CA CYS A 20 6.68 -3.50 21.19
C CYS A 20 5.64 -2.52 21.73
N LYS A 21 5.78 -2.09 22.98
CA LYS A 21 4.90 -1.07 23.56
C LYS A 21 5.12 0.27 22.87
N VAL A 22 4.02 0.91 22.50
CA VAL A 22 4.03 2.17 21.76
C VAL A 22 2.91 3.07 22.27
N PHE A 23 3.21 4.35 22.40
CA PHE A 23 2.20 5.39 22.57
C PHE A 23 1.71 5.82 21.19
N VAL A 24 0.41 5.63 20.93
CA VAL A 24 -0.22 5.91 19.64
C VAL A 24 -1.07 7.15 19.77
N THR A 25 -0.90 8.09 18.84
CA THR A 25 -1.71 9.31 18.71
C THR A 25 -2.32 9.37 17.33
N LEU A 26 -3.65 9.42 17.25
CA LEU A 26 -4.40 9.62 16.01
C LEU A 26 -4.70 11.11 15.84
N ASN A 27 -4.09 11.70 14.83
CA ASN A 27 -4.39 13.04 14.33
C ASN A 27 -5.40 12.94 13.17
N GLU A 28 -5.85 14.09 12.65
CA GLU A 28 -6.84 14.15 11.57
C GLU A 28 -6.35 13.47 10.28
N ASP A 29 -5.08 13.62 9.92
CA ASP A 29 -4.48 13.15 8.66
C ASP A 29 -3.38 12.09 8.84
N SER A 30 -3.02 11.77 10.09
CA SER A 30 -1.83 10.98 10.41
C SER A 30 -1.97 10.18 11.72
N LEU A 31 -1.24 9.08 11.80
CA LEU A 31 -1.09 8.23 12.98
C LEU A 31 0.36 8.29 13.46
N THR A 32 0.59 8.77 14.67
CA THR A 32 1.92 8.90 15.25
C THR A 32 2.15 7.78 16.27
N LEU A 33 3.28 7.10 16.12
CA LEU A 33 3.78 6.03 16.99
C LEU A 33 5.01 6.53 17.73
N ALA A 34 5.02 6.49 19.06
CA ALA A 34 6.18 6.81 19.88
C ALA A 34 6.57 5.60 20.75
N LEU A 35 7.79 5.08 20.59
CA LEU A 35 8.29 3.97 21.40
C LEU A 35 8.70 4.47 22.80
N ASP A 36 8.28 3.73 23.83
CA ASP A 36 8.62 4.01 25.23
C ASP A 36 10.04 3.51 25.58
N GLU A 37 10.45 2.34 25.04
CA GLU A 37 11.74 1.70 25.31
C GLU A 37 12.26 0.93 24.06
N ASN A 38 13.57 0.75 23.95
CA ASN A 38 14.20 0.01 22.85
C ASN A 38 13.97 -1.52 23.01
N PRO A 39 13.38 -2.23 22.03
CA PRO A 39 13.08 -3.67 22.17
C PRO A 39 14.32 -4.56 22.39
N GLU A 40 15.53 -4.09 22.09
CA GLU A 40 16.78 -4.83 22.34
C GLU A 40 17.23 -4.85 23.82
N GLU A 41 16.71 -3.98 24.69
CA GLU A 41 17.08 -3.95 26.13
C GLU A 41 16.26 -4.93 26.99
N SER A 42 15.11 -5.39 26.49
CA SER A 42 14.22 -6.30 27.24
C SER A 42 14.77 -7.72 27.37
N GLN A 43 15.79 -8.10 26.58
CA GLN A 43 16.42 -9.42 26.64
C GLN A 43 17.54 -9.56 27.68
N SER A 44 18.00 -8.47 28.31
CA SER A 44 19.09 -8.56 29.32
C SER A 44 18.61 -8.81 30.76
N ASN A 45 17.30 -8.84 31.02
CA ASN A 45 16.77 -8.97 32.39
C ASN A 45 15.67 -10.04 32.51
N SER A 46 16.00 -11.32 32.32
CA SER A 46 15.30 -12.40 33.03
C SER A 46 16.07 -13.73 33.04
N SER A 47 16.17 -14.31 34.25
CA SER A 47 16.46 -15.70 34.64
C SER A 47 17.83 -15.99 35.30
N THR A 48 17.77 -16.04 36.64
CA THR A 48 18.65 -16.83 37.50
C THR A 48 18.26 -18.32 37.39
N GLY A 49 19.16 -19.16 36.85
CA GLY A 49 18.99 -20.61 36.82
C GLY A 49 20.17 -21.33 36.16
N ARG A 50 20.95 -22.07 36.95
CA ARG A 50 22.10 -22.89 36.52
C ARG A 50 21.66 -24.02 35.58
N PHE A 51 22.36 -24.24 34.45
CA PHE A 51 22.84 -25.55 33.95
C PHE A 51 23.79 -25.37 32.75
N ASP A 52 24.63 -26.40 32.54
CA ASP A 52 25.97 -26.41 31.95
C ASP A 52 26.20 -25.81 30.55
N SER A 53 27.29 -25.05 30.45
CA SER A 53 27.95 -24.70 29.19
C SER A 53 29.13 -25.64 28.94
N LYS A 54 29.00 -26.53 27.96
CA LYS A 54 30.14 -26.96 27.15
C LYS A 54 29.84 -26.61 25.70
N ASP A 55 30.88 -26.11 25.05
CA ASP A 55 30.99 -25.79 23.62
C ASP A 55 30.42 -24.45 23.16
N PHE A 56 31.04 -23.35 23.59
CA PHE A 56 31.38 -22.23 22.69
C PHE A 56 32.64 -21.51 23.22
N ASN A 57 33.69 -21.48 22.40
CA ASN A 57 35.02 -20.95 22.73
C ASN A 57 35.03 -19.40 22.66
N PRO A 58 35.26 -18.66 23.76
CA PRO A 58 35.36 -17.21 23.75
C PRO A 58 36.82 -16.78 23.79
N LYS A 59 37.33 -16.23 22.69
CA LYS A 59 38.53 -15.38 22.71
C LYS A 59 38.30 -14.15 21.85
N THR A 60 37.52 -13.22 22.38
CA THR A 60 37.63 -11.77 22.13
C THR A 60 37.01 -11.03 23.31
N ASP A 61 37.88 -10.40 24.10
CA ASP A 61 37.68 -9.21 24.91
C ASP A 61 36.58 -9.18 25.99
N GLN A 62 36.94 -9.72 27.16
CA GLN A 62 36.54 -9.11 28.41
C GLN A 62 37.34 -7.80 28.57
N LEU A 63 36.72 -6.63 28.28
CA LEU A 63 37.30 -5.36 28.69
C LEU A 63 37.36 -5.32 30.23
N PRO A 64 38.53 -5.09 30.85
CA PRO A 64 38.61 -4.89 32.29
C PRO A 64 37.76 -3.68 32.72
N GLU A 65 36.91 -3.84 33.74
CA GLU A 65 36.12 -2.75 34.35
C GLU A 65 37.00 -1.58 34.84
N SER A 66 38.31 -1.77 34.92
CA SER A 66 39.31 -0.76 35.29
C SER A 66 39.62 0.29 34.22
N ILE A 67 39.12 0.17 32.97
CA ILE A 67 39.48 1.07 31.85
C ILE A 67 38.40 2.14 31.55
N ALA A 68 37.17 1.93 32.02
CA ALA A 68 36.06 2.83 31.74
C ALA A 68 36.31 4.21 32.40
N GLY A 69 36.33 5.27 31.60
CA GLY A 69 36.48 6.64 32.09
C GLY A 69 37.91 7.11 32.39
N GLN A 70 38.92 6.25 32.29
CA GLN A 70 40.33 6.64 32.44
C GLN A 70 40.93 7.13 31.12
N LYS A 71 41.77 8.17 31.19
CA LYS A 71 42.56 8.67 30.06
C LYS A 71 43.75 7.74 29.83
N ARG A 72 43.96 7.34 28.57
CA ARG A 72 45.03 6.43 28.16
C ARG A 72 45.84 7.09 27.04
N LEU A 73 47.16 7.06 27.18
CA LEU A 73 48.06 7.46 26.11
C LEU A 73 48.44 6.23 25.28
N VAL A 74 48.07 6.22 24.01
CA VAL A 74 48.32 5.11 23.09
C VAL A 74 49.21 5.60 21.96
N ARG A 75 50.39 4.98 21.85
CA ARG A 75 51.33 5.26 20.77
C ARG A 75 51.16 4.23 19.66
N VAL A 76 50.83 4.70 18.46
CA VAL A 76 50.64 3.88 17.25
C VAL A 76 51.71 4.25 16.23
N VAL A 77 52.35 3.25 15.64
CA VAL A 77 53.34 3.43 14.57
C VAL A 77 52.69 3.13 13.23
N LYS A 78 52.59 4.11 12.34
CA LYS A 78 52.03 3.93 10.99
C LYS A 78 52.94 3.03 10.16
N GLU A 79 52.34 2.21 9.31
CA GLU A 79 53.06 1.40 8.33
C GLU A 79 53.32 2.22 7.06
N GLU A 80 54.43 1.97 6.36
CA GLU A 80 54.87 2.83 5.24
C GLU A 80 53.92 2.81 4.05
N GLN A 81 53.08 1.77 3.92
CA GLN A 81 52.08 1.63 2.86
C GLN A 81 50.63 1.75 3.37
N ASN A 82 50.41 1.72 4.69
CA ASN A 82 49.08 1.62 5.30
C ASN A 82 48.88 2.71 6.37
N GLY A 83 47.73 3.38 6.32
CA GLY A 83 47.36 4.41 7.31
C GLY A 83 47.17 3.87 8.73
N LEU A 84 46.69 4.73 9.63
CA LEU A 84 46.51 4.42 11.05
C LEU A 84 45.57 3.21 11.31
N GLY A 85 44.64 2.92 10.39
CA GLY A 85 43.75 1.75 10.50
C GLY A 85 42.56 1.94 11.43
N ILE A 86 42.08 3.18 11.59
CA ILE A 86 40.86 3.51 12.34
C ILE A 86 39.90 4.36 11.48
N SER A 87 38.61 4.21 11.72
CA SER A 87 37.58 5.15 11.25
C SER A 87 37.09 5.98 12.42
N ILE A 88 36.92 7.28 12.23
CA ILE A 88 36.41 8.19 13.27
C ILE A 88 35.03 8.74 12.90
N LYS A 89 34.23 9.09 13.91
CA LYS A 89 32.96 9.83 13.80
C LYS A 89 32.95 10.95 14.86
N GLY A 90 32.01 11.88 14.74
CA GLY A 90 31.89 13.01 15.66
C GLY A 90 32.69 14.24 15.21
N GLY A 91 32.62 15.28 16.03
CA GLY A 91 33.11 16.63 15.75
C GLY A 91 32.24 17.67 16.46
N LYS A 92 32.81 18.85 16.74
CA LYS A 92 32.10 19.96 17.39
C LYS A 92 30.82 20.37 16.66
N GLU A 93 30.80 20.30 15.33
CA GLU A 93 29.63 20.55 14.49
C GLU A 93 28.47 19.59 14.78
N ASN A 94 28.79 18.39 15.28
CA ASN A 94 27.84 17.36 15.66
C ASN A 94 27.61 17.29 17.19
N LYS A 95 28.15 18.24 17.96
CA LYS A 95 28.16 18.26 19.44
C LYS A 95 28.61 16.91 20.06
N MET A 96 29.52 16.21 19.38
CA MET A 96 30.00 14.89 19.75
C MET A 96 31.54 14.88 19.76
N PRO A 97 32.20 14.26 20.76
CA PRO A 97 33.64 14.12 20.74
C PRO A 97 34.09 13.27 19.54
N ILE A 98 35.35 13.40 19.13
CA ILE A 98 35.92 12.56 18.06
C ILE A 98 36.04 11.14 18.58
N LEU A 99 35.30 10.18 18.00
CA LEU A 99 35.20 8.81 18.47
C LEU A 99 35.72 7.80 17.46
N ILE A 100 36.39 6.74 17.93
CA ILE A 100 36.77 5.59 17.10
C ILE A 100 35.52 4.74 16.83
N SER A 101 35.12 4.71 15.56
CA SER A 101 33.94 3.99 15.06
C SER A 101 34.24 2.59 14.53
N LYS A 102 35.48 2.36 14.09
CA LYS A 102 35.94 1.07 13.58
C LYS A 102 37.45 1.00 13.69
N ILE A 103 37.96 -0.19 14.02
CA ILE A 103 39.38 -0.54 13.93
C ILE A 103 39.51 -1.63 12.86
N PHE A 104 40.41 -1.43 11.90
CA PHE A 104 40.61 -2.37 10.80
C PHE A 104 41.61 -3.46 11.20
N LYS A 105 41.18 -4.72 11.13
CA LYS A 105 41.98 -5.88 11.52
C LYS A 105 43.29 -5.94 10.74
N GLY A 106 44.38 -6.29 11.42
CA GLY A 106 45.71 -6.42 10.83
C GLY A 106 46.42 -5.10 10.51
N MET A 107 45.83 -3.94 10.84
CA MET A 107 46.44 -2.62 10.63
C MET A 107 47.14 -2.09 11.89
N ALA A 108 47.85 -0.97 11.77
CA ALA A 108 48.65 -0.36 12.84
C ALA A 108 47.89 -0.19 14.17
N ALA A 109 46.65 0.32 14.14
CA ALA A 109 45.84 0.48 15.34
C ALA A 109 45.41 -0.84 16.00
N ASP A 110 45.03 -1.84 15.20
CA ASP A 110 44.65 -3.18 15.69
C ASP A 110 45.83 -3.88 16.38
N LYS A 111 47.02 -3.81 15.77
CA LYS A 111 48.27 -4.36 16.31
C LYS A 111 48.69 -3.76 17.66
N THR A 112 48.17 -2.59 18.03
CA THR A 112 48.48 -2.02 19.35
C THR A 112 47.70 -2.67 20.49
N GLU A 113 46.55 -3.29 20.20
CA GLU A 113 45.62 -3.89 21.17
C GLU A 113 45.23 -2.96 22.34
N LYS A 114 45.45 -1.65 22.16
CA LYS A 114 45.27 -0.61 23.18
C LYS A 114 44.17 0.38 22.82
N LEU A 115 43.70 0.36 21.58
CA LEU A 115 42.55 1.14 21.11
C LEU A 115 41.32 0.25 21.03
N TYR A 116 40.17 0.80 21.41
CA TYR A 116 38.88 0.12 21.35
C TYR A 116 37.87 0.97 20.57
N VAL A 117 36.91 0.31 19.93
CA VAL A 117 35.75 1.00 19.35
C VAL A 117 34.95 1.65 20.49
N GLY A 118 34.63 2.94 20.36
CA GLY A 118 34.05 3.73 21.46
C GLY A 118 35.04 4.60 22.23
N ASP A 119 36.34 4.52 21.92
CA ASP A 119 37.32 5.47 22.45
C ASP A 119 37.11 6.87 21.87
N ALA A 120 37.01 7.87 22.73
CA ALA A 120 37.07 9.27 22.36
C ALA A 120 38.53 9.73 22.29
N ILE A 121 38.93 10.24 21.13
CA ILE A 121 40.24 10.83 20.90
C ILE A 121 40.21 12.26 21.44
N MET A 122 40.93 12.46 22.53
CA MET A 122 41.04 13.73 23.23
C MET A 122 42.15 14.59 22.63
N SER A 123 43.28 14.00 22.23
CA SER A 123 44.37 14.71 21.57
C SER A 123 45.20 13.80 20.65
N VAL A 124 45.88 14.41 19.69
CA VAL A 124 46.79 13.74 18.73
C VAL A 124 48.13 14.47 18.73
N ASN A 125 49.21 13.81 19.14
CA ASN A 125 50.56 14.38 19.25
C ASN A 125 50.60 15.71 20.03
N GLY A 126 49.78 15.83 21.08
CA GLY A 126 49.64 17.04 21.90
C GLY A 126 48.70 18.11 21.33
N GLU A 127 48.12 17.92 20.14
CA GLU A 127 47.07 18.77 19.59
C GLU A 127 45.70 18.34 20.15
N ASP A 128 45.04 19.24 20.87
CA ASP A 128 43.74 18.97 21.52
C ASP A 128 42.60 18.90 20.50
N LEU A 129 41.82 17.82 20.54
CA LEU A 129 40.69 17.56 19.65
C LEU A 129 39.33 17.59 20.34
N ARG A 130 39.26 17.98 21.62
CA ARG A 130 38.00 18.02 22.38
C ARG A 130 36.92 18.91 21.74
N ASP A 131 37.33 20.03 21.17
CA ASP A 131 36.47 21.01 20.51
C ASP A 131 36.73 21.11 19.00
N ALA A 132 37.43 20.13 18.42
CA ALA A 132 37.75 20.10 17.01
C ALA A 132 36.54 19.66 16.16
N THR A 133 36.46 20.18 14.94
CA THR A 133 35.53 19.67 13.93
C THR A 133 35.97 18.31 13.39
N HIS A 134 35.07 17.57 12.74
CA HIS A 134 35.42 16.30 12.10
C HIS A 134 36.61 16.44 11.15
N ASP A 135 36.60 17.47 10.30
CA ASP A 135 37.64 17.70 9.29
C ASP A 135 38.98 18.08 9.92
N GLU A 136 38.97 18.84 11.01
CA GLU A 136 40.18 19.17 11.78
C GLU A 136 40.79 17.93 12.41
N ALA A 137 39.97 17.04 12.98
CA ALA A 137 40.43 15.78 13.55
C ALA A 137 41.03 14.84 12.49
N VAL A 138 40.38 14.72 11.32
CA VAL A 138 40.92 13.97 10.17
C VAL A 138 42.25 14.56 9.72
N ARG A 139 42.34 15.89 9.66
CA ARG A 139 43.57 16.61 9.28
C ARG A 139 44.69 16.36 10.28
N ALA A 140 44.43 16.43 11.58
CA ALA A 140 45.42 16.17 12.64
C ALA A 140 45.95 14.72 12.57
N LEU A 141 45.06 13.73 12.40
CA LEU A 141 45.43 12.32 12.26
C LEU A 141 46.21 12.02 10.96
N LYS A 142 45.89 12.71 9.86
CA LYS A 142 46.63 12.62 8.59
C LYS A 142 48.00 13.29 8.66
N LYS A 143 48.08 14.48 9.28
CA LYS A 143 49.32 15.27 9.47
C LYS A 143 50.33 14.57 10.37
N ALA A 144 49.88 13.72 11.29
CA ALA A 144 50.75 12.94 12.16
C ALA A 144 51.75 12.09 11.35
N LYS A 145 53.02 12.09 11.77
CA LYS A 145 54.13 11.39 11.09
C LYS A 145 54.08 9.87 11.34
N LYS A 146 55.21 9.17 11.16
CA LYS A 146 55.36 7.71 11.36
C LYS A 146 54.91 7.25 12.76
N VAL A 147 55.00 8.11 13.78
CA VAL A 147 54.52 7.84 15.14
C VAL A 147 53.38 8.79 15.47
N VAL A 148 52.28 8.24 15.99
CA VAL A 148 51.09 8.97 16.45
C VAL A 148 50.85 8.65 17.91
N GLU A 149 50.84 9.67 18.76
CA GLU A 149 50.45 9.56 20.16
C GLU A 149 49.01 10.05 20.31
N LEU A 150 48.13 9.16 20.75
CA LEU A 150 46.71 9.43 20.94
C LEU A 150 46.40 9.44 22.43
N GLU A 151 45.85 10.53 22.96
CA GLU A 151 45.21 10.50 24.26
C GLU A 151 43.74 10.11 24.06
N VAL A 152 43.34 8.94 24.57
CA VAL A 152 41.99 8.40 24.40
C VAL A 152 41.30 8.17 25.73
N LYS A 153 39.98 8.28 25.76
CA LYS A 153 39.14 7.91 26.91
C LYS A 153 38.03 7.00 26.42
N TYR A 154 37.92 5.82 27.03
CA TYR A 154 36.82 4.90 26.70
C TYR A 154 35.52 5.45 27.31
N ILE A 155 34.54 5.76 26.46
CA ILE A 155 33.25 6.28 26.90
C ILE A 155 32.22 5.14 26.78
N ARG A 156 31.85 4.56 27.93
CA ARG A 156 30.91 3.42 28.03
C ARG A 156 29.51 3.76 27.50
N GLU A 157 29.12 5.03 27.60
CA GLU A 157 27.86 5.58 27.11
C GLU A 157 27.83 5.87 25.60
N VAL A 158 28.81 5.38 24.81
CA VAL A 158 28.82 5.58 23.34
C VAL A 158 28.07 4.48 22.57
N SER A 159 27.67 3.41 23.26
CA SER A 159 26.79 2.36 22.73
C SER A 159 25.55 2.88 21.95
N PRO A 160 24.92 4.02 22.31
CA PRO A 160 23.84 4.65 21.53
C PRO A 160 24.22 5.23 20.18
N TYR A 161 25.48 5.64 19.98
CA TYR A 161 25.89 6.38 18.79
C TYR A 161 26.36 5.45 17.65
N PHE A 162 26.68 4.19 17.99
CA PHE A 162 27.09 3.17 17.01
C PHE A 162 25.97 2.19 16.66
N ARG A 163 24.92 2.08 17.47
CA ARG A 163 23.70 1.33 17.16
C ARG A 163 22.53 2.28 17.06
N LYS A 164 21.93 2.42 15.86
CA LYS A 164 20.49 2.65 15.66
C LYS A 164 20.18 2.83 14.18
N THR A 165 19.89 1.72 13.50
CA THR A 165 18.72 1.74 12.62
C THR A 165 17.53 1.76 13.58
N SER A 166 16.80 2.86 13.60
CA SER A 166 15.67 3.05 14.51
C SER A 166 14.61 1.96 14.22
N ALA A 167 14.03 1.33 15.24
CA ALA A 167 13.17 0.15 15.06
C ALA A 167 11.88 0.48 14.27
N LEU A 168 11.36 1.70 14.40
CA LEU A 168 10.26 2.23 13.61
C LEU A 168 10.67 2.58 12.17
N ASN A 169 11.93 2.90 11.89
CA ASN A 169 12.38 3.13 10.51
C ASN A 169 12.24 1.88 9.65
N GLU A 170 12.25 0.68 10.26
CA GLU A 170 12.01 -0.59 9.57
C GLU A 170 10.55 -0.81 9.17
N LEU A 171 9.60 -0.03 9.70
CA LEU A 171 8.20 -0.04 9.22
C LEU A 171 8.05 0.52 7.80
N GLY A 172 9.13 0.88 7.09
CA GLY A 172 9.16 1.10 5.63
C GLY A 172 8.37 2.31 5.08
N TRP A 173 7.71 3.08 5.92
CA TRP A 173 6.84 4.18 5.48
C TRP A 173 7.57 5.37 4.81
N GLY A 174 7.36 5.57 3.50
CA GLY A 174 7.81 6.75 2.73
C GLY A 174 9.25 6.69 2.17
N SER A 175 9.54 7.53 1.16
CA SER A 175 10.89 7.74 0.61
C SER A 175 11.78 8.47 1.63
N GLN A 176 13.07 8.11 1.72
CA GLN A 176 14.08 8.58 2.69
C GLN A 176 14.31 10.11 2.74
N GLU A 177 13.64 10.91 1.92
CA GLU A 177 13.95 12.33 1.73
C GLU A 177 13.41 13.26 2.85
N ALA A 178 12.43 12.83 3.64
CA ALA A 178 11.88 13.65 4.75
C ALA A 178 12.70 13.60 6.05
N GLN A 179 13.86 12.94 6.05
CA GLN A 179 14.52 12.48 7.28
C GLN A 179 15.77 13.28 7.66
N ARG A 180 15.69 14.63 7.64
CA ARG A 180 16.80 15.50 8.07
C ARG A 180 16.59 16.26 9.37
N ASP A 181 15.35 16.37 9.90
CA ASP A 181 15.09 17.29 11.02
C ASP A 181 14.72 16.64 12.38
N ALA A 182 14.74 15.32 12.50
CA ALA A 182 14.34 14.62 13.75
C ALA A 182 15.50 14.20 14.67
N ALA A 183 16.63 14.91 14.66
CA ALA A 183 17.76 14.66 15.57
C ALA A 183 17.79 15.67 16.73
N ARG A 184 16.68 15.80 17.48
CA ARG A 184 16.66 16.58 18.72
C ARG A 184 15.76 15.92 19.78
N ALA A 185 16.39 15.67 20.92
CA ALA A 185 15.82 15.44 22.26
C ALA A 185 15.17 14.07 22.55
N ASN A 186 15.69 13.43 23.61
CA ASN A 186 15.16 12.27 24.35
C ASN A 186 14.82 11.01 23.53
N TRP A 187 14.92 9.84 24.15
CA TRP A 187 14.89 8.53 23.47
C TRP A 187 13.52 8.11 22.90
N THR A 188 12.58 9.03 22.72
CA THR A 188 11.29 8.79 22.09
C THR A 188 11.44 8.73 20.57
N GLU A 189 11.75 7.54 20.06
CA GLU A 189 11.67 7.26 18.64
C GLU A 189 10.22 7.43 18.18
N THR A 190 9.96 8.42 17.33
CA THR A 190 8.61 8.76 16.87
C THR A 190 8.51 8.56 15.37
N LYS A 191 7.46 7.89 14.90
CA LYS A 191 7.13 7.71 13.49
C LYS A 191 5.72 8.18 13.20
N THR A 192 5.59 9.06 12.22
CA THR A 192 4.30 9.56 11.75
C THR A 192 3.94 8.88 10.44
N ILE A 193 2.78 8.25 10.41
CA ILE A 193 2.19 7.54 9.27
C ILE A 193 1.08 8.42 8.70
N PRO A 194 1.19 9.01 7.48
CA PRO A 194 0.07 9.65 6.82
C PRO A 194 -1.04 8.62 6.55
N LEU A 195 -2.30 9.02 6.74
CA LEU A 195 -3.48 8.16 6.53
C LEU A 195 -4.04 8.22 5.11
N ARG A 196 -3.55 9.16 4.29
CA ARG A 196 -3.99 9.35 2.90
C ARG A 196 -3.80 8.05 2.10
N LEU A 197 -4.88 7.59 1.46
CA LEU A 197 -4.90 6.38 0.62
C LEU A 197 -4.35 5.11 1.29
N CYS A 198 -4.36 5.04 2.62
CA CYS A 198 -3.92 3.85 3.34
C CYS A 198 -5.01 2.79 3.40
N TYR A 199 -4.60 1.53 3.44
CA TYR A 199 -5.55 0.43 3.61
C TYR A 199 -5.61 0.00 5.07
N LEU A 200 -6.73 0.30 5.74
CA LEU A 200 -7.01 -0.23 7.08
C LEU A 200 -7.83 -1.52 6.95
N CYS A 201 -7.32 -2.61 7.49
CA CYS A 201 -8.00 -3.91 7.49
C CYS A 201 -7.71 -4.71 8.76
N ARG A 202 -8.28 -5.92 8.83
CA ARG A 202 -8.07 -6.88 9.92
C ARG A 202 -7.82 -8.26 9.35
N ASN A 203 -6.99 -9.07 10.01
CA ASN A 203 -6.88 -10.48 9.71
C ASN A 203 -6.63 -10.74 8.20
N LEU A 204 -5.68 -9.99 7.63
CA LEU A 204 -5.29 -10.11 6.23
C LEU A 204 -3.92 -10.79 6.13
N CYS A 205 -2.90 -10.17 6.73
CA CYS A 205 -1.55 -10.72 6.77
C CYS A 205 -1.24 -11.44 8.08
N MET A 206 -1.98 -11.14 9.16
CA MET A 206 -1.77 -11.74 10.48
C MET A 206 -3.06 -12.35 11.01
N SER A 207 -3.01 -13.64 11.38
CA SER A 207 -4.16 -14.33 11.99
C SER A 207 -4.54 -13.70 13.33
N ASP A 208 -5.79 -13.26 13.46
CA ASP A 208 -6.31 -12.59 14.66
C ASP A 208 -7.60 -13.24 15.20
N PRO A 209 -7.49 -14.44 15.82
CA PRO A 209 -8.66 -15.13 16.37
C PRO A 209 -9.32 -14.35 17.52
N GLU A 210 -8.55 -13.50 18.21
CA GLU A 210 -9.01 -12.72 19.35
C GLU A 210 -9.61 -11.37 18.94
N LYS A 211 -9.51 -10.97 17.66
CA LYS A 211 -10.05 -9.71 17.12
C LYS A 211 -9.48 -8.46 17.81
N ARG A 212 -8.19 -8.51 18.17
CA ARG A 212 -7.49 -7.44 18.91
C ARG A 212 -6.48 -6.69 18.07
N THR A 213 -6.32 -7.02 16.80
CA THR A 213 -5.31 -6.43 15.92
C THR A 213 -5.92 -5.63 14.78
N LEU A 214 -5.24 -4.57 14.39
CA LEU A 214 -5.55 -3.76 13.21
C LEU A 214 -4.30 -3.67 12.34
N GLU A 215 -4.48 -3.76 11.02
CA GLU A 215 -3.42 -3.67 10.04
C GLU A 215 -3.62 -2.41 9.19
N LEU A 216 -2.63 -1.53 9.17
CA LEU A 216 -2.60 -0.33 8.33
C LEU A 216 -1.50 -0.49 7.29
N HIS A 217 -1.87 -0.61 6.03
CA HIS A 217 -0.95 -0.77 4.91
C HIS A 217 -0.75 0.56 4.17
N SER A 218 0.47 0.78 3.70
CA SER A 218 0.84 1.97 2.95
C SER A 218 0.16 2.03 1.58
N PRO A 219 0.04 3.21 0.96
CA PRO A 219 -0.60 3.38 -0.35
C PRO A 219 0.12 2.67 -1.51
N ASP A 220 1.36 2.21 -1.32
CA ASP A 220 2.08 1.40 -2.30
C ASP A 220 2.01 -0.11 -1.99
N GLY A 221 1.30 -0.50 -0.91
CA GLY A 221 1.17 -1.89 -0.47
C GLY A 221 2.44 -2.53 0.07
N LYS A 222 3.54 -1.78 0.25
CA LYS A 222 4.86 -2.35 0.64
C LYS A 222 5.11 -2.36 2.14
N SER A 223 4.48 -1.45 2.87
CA SER A 223 4.70 -1.27 4.30
C SER A 223 3.42 -1.54 5.08
N THR A 224 3.55 -2.17 6.24
CA THR A 224 2.43 -2.51 7.11
C THR A 224 2.75 -2.13 8.54
N CYS A 225 1.84 -1.41 9.18
CA CYS A 225 1.83 -1.17 10.61
C CYS A 225 0.72 -2.01 11.25
N ILE A 226 1.10 -2.97 12.10
CA ILE A 226 0.15 -3.84 12.80
C ILE A 226 0.10 -3.44 14.26
N LEU A 227 -1.07 -3.03 14.73
CA LEU A 227 -1.32 -2.62 16.11
C LEU A 227 -2.13 -3.69 16.84
N ARG A 228 -1.79 -3.96 18.09
CA ARG A 228 -2.56 -4.82 19.01
C ARG A 228 -3.10 -4.01 20.18
N PHE A 229 -4.36 -4.24 20.48
CA PHE A 229 -5.13 -3.56 21.52
C PHE A 229 -5.41 -4.51 22.69
N PRO A 230 -5.74 -3.98 23.89
CA PRO A 230 -5.95 -4.81 25.09
C PRO A 230 -7.10 -5.80 24.89
N ASP A 231 -8.17 -5.34 24.24
CA ASP A 231 -9.42 -6.08 24.07
C ASP A 231 -10.11 -5.73 22.72
N PRO A 232 -11.08 -6.55 22.26
CA PRO A 232 -11.74 -6.36 20.98
C PRO A 232 -12.60 -5.10 20.88
N ALA A 233 -13.15 -4.61 22.00
CA ALA A 233 -13.96 -3.40 22.01
C ALA A 233 -13.07 -2.18 21.76
N THR A 234 -11.93 -2.10 22.44
CA THR A 234 -10.92 -1.05 22.18
C THR A 234 -10.41 -1.11 20.74
N ALA A 235 -10.12 -2.29 20.21
CA ALA A 235 -9.73 -2.46 18.79
C ALA A 235 -10.83 -2.00 17.82
N SER A 236 -12.10 -2.24 18.16
CA SER A 236 -13.26 -1.76 17.39
C SER A 236 -13.38 -0.25 17.38
N ASP A 237 -13.23 0.37 18.54
CA ASP A 237 -13.33 1.82 18.67
C ASP A 237 -12.18 2.52 17.93
N TRP A 238 -10.96 1.99 18.02
CA TRP A 238 -9.82 2.53 17.28
C TRP A 238 -9.93 2.32 15.78
N PHE A 239 -10.42 1.17 15.33
CA PHE A 239 -10.70 0.94 13.91
C PHE A 239 -11.68 1.98 13.37
N ASN A 240 -12.80 2.22 14.06
CA ASN A 240 -13.80 3.19 13.60
C ASN A 240 -13.24 4.61 13.51
N ALA A 241 -12.36 4.99 14.44
CA ALA A 241 -11.72 6.30 14.44
C ALA A 241 -10.71 6.44 13.29
N ILE A 242 -9.81 5.48 13.11
CA ILE A 242 -8.83 5.49 12.00
C ILE A 242 -9.55 5.42 10.66
N HIS A 243 -10.54 4.53 10.52
CA HIS A 243 -11.36 4.37 9.30
C HIS A 243 -12.03 5.69 8.91
N SER A 244 -12.62 6.40 9.88
CA SER A 244 -13.27 7.70 9.63
C SER A 244 -12.28 8.74 9.09
N ASN A 245 -11.06 8.80 9.63
CA ASN A 245 -10.01 9.71 9.16
C ASN A 245 -9.51 9.33 7.76
N VAL A 246 -9.30 8.03 7.48
CA VAL A 246 -8.94 7.54 6.15
C VAL A 246 -10.02 7.88 5.12
N MET A 247 -11.30 7.73 5.45
CA MET A 247 -12.41 8.08 4.56
C MET A 247 -12.52 9.59 4.29
N LEU A 248 -12.24 10.42 5.30
CA LEU A 248 -12.17 11.88 5.13
C LEU A 248 -11.06 12.28 4.15
N MET A 249 -9.86 11.71 4.34
CA MET A 249 -8.73 11.93 3.43
C MET A 249 -8.99 11.41 2.02
N THR A 250 -9.67 10.27 1.90
CA THR A 250 -10.04 9.68 0.60
C THR A 250 -10.95 10.62 -0.21
N SER A 251 -11.89 11.30 0.45
CA SER A 251 -12.76 12.27 -0.20
C SER A 251 -11.98 13.46 -0.80
N GLN A 252 -10.93 13.91 -0.14
CA GLN A 252 -10.03 14.95 -0.67
C GLN A 252 -9.20 14.42 -1.84
N CYS A 253 -8.69 13.19 -1.72
CA CYS A 253 -7.91 12.55 -2.78
C CYS A 253 -8.73 12.36 -4.08
N ILE A 254 -10.04 12.14 -4.01
CA ILE A 254 -10.92 12.07 -5.20
C ILE A 254 -10.92 13.42 -5.96
N VAL A 255 -10.99 14.55 -5.24
CA VAL A 255 -10.97 15.88 -5.86
C VAL A 255 -9.64 16.11 -6.57
N GLU A 256 -8.52 15.79 -5.90
CA GLU A 256 -7.18 15.90 -6.48
C GLU A 256 -6.99 14.98 -7.69
N ALA A 257 -7.45 13.73 -7.62
CA ALA A 257 -7.39 12.78 -8.73
C ALA A 257 -8.13 13.32 -9.98
N ASN A 258 -9.32 13.88 -9.78
CA ASN A 258 -10.07 14.50 -10.87
C ASN A 258 -9.33 15.72 -11.47
N GLN A 259 -8.63 16.52 -10.67
CA GLN A 259 -7.81 17.62 -11.18
C GLN A 259 -6.66 17.10 -12.07
N ILE A 260 -5.99 16.03 -11.65
CA ILE A 260 -4.91 15.38 -12.41
C ILE A 260 -5.43 14.86 -13.76
N MET A 261 -6.59 14.18 -13.75
CA MET A 261 -7.15 13.52 -14.92
C MET A 261 -7.91 14.44 -15.90
N THR A 262 -8.31 15.65 -15.48
CA THR A 262 -9.08 16.58 -16.34
C THR A 262 -8.33 16.96 -17.63
N SER A 263 -7.00 16.89 -17.62
CA SER A 263 -6.13 17.22 -18.75
C SER A 263 -5.99 16.09 -19.80
N ALA A 264 -6.68 14.95 -19.65
CA ALA A 264 -6.58 13.82 -20.56
C ALA A 264 -7.67 13.84 -21.66
N PRO A 265 -7.34 13.48 -22.92
CA PRO A 265 -8.36 13.18 -23.91
C PRO A 265 -9.19 11.98 -23.43
N ASN A 266 -10.53 12.03 -23.58
CA ASN A 266 -11.48 11.12 -22.92
C ASN A 266 -11.44 11.19 -21.38
N SER A 267 -11.51 12.41 -20.82
CA SER A 267 -11.55 12.58 -19.37
C SER A 267 -12.61 11.66 -18.73
N ARG A 268 -12.16 11.02 -17.66
CA ARG A 268 -12.97 10.19 -16.78
C ARG A 268 -13.10 10.93 -15.46
N GLU A 269 -14.28 10.95 -14.91
CA GLU A 269 -14.50 11.53 -13.59
C GLU A 269 -14.49 10.39 -12.57
N VAL A 270 -13.48 10.35 -11.71
CA VAL A 270 -13.44 9.45 -10.55
C VAL A 270 -14.56 9.85 -9.60
N LYS A 271 -15.46 8.90 -9.34
CA LYS A 271 -16.59 9.03 -8.42
C LYS A 271 -16.28 8.43 -7.06
N HIS A 272 -15.48 7.38 -7.01
CA HIS A 272 -15.10 6.73 -5.76
C HIS A 272 -13.78 5.99 -5.91
N ILE A 273 -13.00 5.92 -4.82
CA ILE A 273 -11.74 5.18 -4.76
C ILE A 273 -11.61 4.51 -3.40
N GLY A 274 -10.84 3.44 -3.33
CA GLY A 274 -10.47 2.85 -2.05
C GLY A 274 -9.79 1.49 -2.20
N TRP A 275 -9.16 1.07 -1.12
CA TRP A 275 -8.60 -0.27 -1.00
C TRP A 275 -9.65 -1.28 -0.62
N LEU A 276 -9.58 -2.45 -1.25
CA LEU A 276 -10.36 -3.64 -0.97
C LEU A 276 -9.44 -4.86 -0.91
N SER A 277 -9.98 -5.98 -0.47
CA SER A 277 -9.32 -7.28 -0.58
C SER A 277 -10.00 -8.11 -1.67
N GLU A 278 -9.30 -8.43 -2.74
CA GLU A 278 -9.78 -9.31 -3.80
C GLU A 278 -9.53 -10.78 -3.46
N GLN A 279 -10.50 -11.65 -3.71
CA GLN A 279 -10.34 -13.09 -3.58
C GLN A 279 -9.64 -13.65 -4.82
N LEU A 280 -8.45 -14.22 -4.62
CA LEU A 280 -7.68 -14.92 -5.63
C LEU A 280 -7.49 -16.38 -5.25
N VAL A 281 -7.31 -17.24 -6.25
CA VAL A 281 -6.98 -18.65 -6.05
C VAL A 281 -5.46 -18.79 -6.04
N ASN A 282 -4.91 -19.34 -4.96
CA ASN A 282 -3.47 -19.60 -4.88
C ASN A 282 -3.08 -20.85 -5.70
N GLU A 283 -1.79 -21.13 -5.82
CA GLU A 283 -1.27 -22.29 -6.58
C GLU A 283 -1.84 -23.65 -6.10
N GLN A 284 -2.30 -23.71 -4.85
CA GLN A 284 -2.89 -24.91 -4.25
C GLN A 284 -4.42 -25.00 -4.46
N GLY A 285 -5.03 -24.06 -5.19
CA GLY A 285 -6.48 -24.02 -5.41
C GLY A 285 -7.28 -23.40 -4.26
N ASN A 286 -6.62 -22.88 -3.22
CA ASN A 286 -7.28 -22.30 -2.06
C ASN A 286 -7.54 -20.79 -2.25
N PRO A 287 -8.71 -20.28 -1.82
CA PRO A 287 -8.98 -18.85 -1.86
C PRO A 287 -8.10 -18.08 -0.87
N THR A 288 -7.54 -16.97 -1.34
CA THR A 288 -6.68 -16.05 -0.59
C THR A 288 -7.13 -14.62 -0.87
N TRP A 289 -6.88 -13.72 0.08
CA TRP A 289 -7.24 -12.31 -0.05
C TRP A 289 -6.00 -11.49 -0.38
N LYS A 290 -6.06 -10.69 -1.44
CA LYS A 290 -5.00 -9.78 -1.86
C LYS A 290 -5.50 -8.34 -1.87
N PRO A 291 -4.76 -7.36 -1.31
CA PRO A 291 -5.09 -5.95 -1.48
C PRO A 291 -5.18 -5.57 -2.96
N VAL A 292 -6.22 -4.80 -3.29
CA VAL A 292 -6.40 -4.15 -4.60
C VAL A 292 -6.93 -2.74 -4.38
N PHE A 293 -6.36 -1.77 -5.09
CA PHE A 293 -6.88 -0.42 -5.11
C PHE A 293 -7.88 -0.28 -6.25
N ILE A 294 -9.10 0.11 -5.94
CA ILE A 294 -10.18 0.26 -6.92
C ILE A 294 -10.51 1.73 -7.12
N ALA A 295 -10.67 2.12 -8.38
CA ALA A 295 -11.25 3.40 -8.75
C ALA A 295 -12.49 3.20 -9.62
N LEU A 296 -13.62 3.74 -9.15
CA LEU A 296 -14.87 3.81 -9.88
C LEU A 296 -14.98 5.18 -10.55
N THR A 297 -15.07 5.18 -11.88
CA THR A 297 -15.29 6.39 -12.67
C THR A 297 -16.74 6.51 -13.14
N ASP A 298 -17.05 7.52 -13.94
CA ASP A 298 -18.33 7.66 -14.64
C ASP A 298 -18.55 6.61 -15.75
N LYS A 299 -17.50 5.88 -16.16
CA LYS A 299 -17.55 4.93 -17.29
C LYS A 299 -17.00 3.54 -16.97
N ASP A 300 -16.01 3.45 -16.10
CA ASP A 300 -15.17 2.26 -15.90
C ASP A 300 -14.93 1.97 -14.40
N LEU A 301 -14.81 0.68 -14.08
CA LEU A 301 -14.24 0.14 -12.85
C LEU A 301 -12.77 -0.23 -13.11
N MET A 302 -11.83 0.46 -12.46
CA MET A 302 -10.39 0.31 -12.68
C MET A 302 -9.72 -0.29 -11.45
N LEU A 303 -8.80 -1.23 -11.65
CA LEU A 303 -8.07 -1.93 -10.60
C LEU A 303 -6.56 -1.64 -10.72
N TYR A 304 -5.94 -1.38 -9.57
CA TYR A 304 -4.52 -1.05 -9.43
C TYR A 304 -3.90 -1.86 -8.28
N ASP A 305 -2.62 -2.19 -8.43
CA ASP A 305 -1.81 -2.86 -7.43
C ASP A 305 -1.30 -1.90 -6.35
N THR A 306 -1.20 -0.62 -6.71
CA THR A 306 -0.83 0.50 -5.83
C THR A 306 -1.80 1.66 -6.03
N ALA A 307 -1.95 2.53 -5.03
CA ALA A 307 -2.76 3.73 -5.18
C ALA A 307 -2.06 4.71 -6.14
N PRO A 308 -2.71 5.15 -7.24
CA PRO A 308 -2.10 6.02 -8.24
C PRO A 308 -2.01 7.48 -7.78
N TRP A 309 -0.86 8.12 -8.01
CA TRP A 309 -0.54 9.51 -7.63
C TRP A 309 -0.27 10.41 -8.84
N SER A 310 0.15 9.84 -9.96
CA SER A 310 0.51 10.57 -11.18
C SER A 310 -0.49 10.32 -12.30
N LYS A 311 -0.50 11.21 -13.31
CA LYS A 311 -1.37 11.06 -14.48
C LYS A 311 -1.06 9.75 -15.23
N GLU A 312 0.21 9.38 -15.28
CA GLU A 312 0.73 8.18 -15.92
C GLU A 312 0.26 6.91 -15.20
N GLU A 313 0.31 6.90 -13.86
CA GLU A 313 -0.23 5.80 -13.05
C GLU A 313 -1.74 5.66 -13.22
N TRP A 314 -2.49 6.78 -13.17
CA TRP A 314 -3.93 6.78 -13.42
C TRP A 314 -4.29 6.21 -14.79
N ALA A 315 -3.44 6.42 -15.80
CA ALA A 315 -3.64 5.90 -17.15
C ALA A 315 -3.30 4.41 -17.34
N THR A 316 -2.70 3.76 -16.33
CA THR A 316 -2.19 2.38 -16.43
C THR A 316 -2.79 1.43 -15.38
N PRO A 317 -4.12 1.32 -15.26
CA PRO A 317 -4.71 0.25 -14.46
C PRO A 317 -4.33 -1.12 -15.05
N PHE A 318 -4.04 -2.10 -14.20
CA PHE A 318 -3.75 -3.46 -14.69
C PHE A 318 -5.02 -4.13 -15.24
N GLN A 319 -6.20 -3.70 -14.77
CA GLN A 319 -7.51 -4.10 -15.27
C GLN A 319 -8.49 -2.92 -15.31
N SER A 320 -9.30 -2.84 -16.37
CA SER A 320 -10.34 -1.82 -16.53
C SER A 320 -11.59 -2.45 -17.15
N HIS A 321 -12.71 -2.39 -16.44
CA HIS A 321 -13.97 -2.95 -16.89
C HIS A 321 -15.01 -1.85 -17.13
N PRO A 322 -15.60 -1.76 -18.33
CA PRO A 322 -16.67 -0.81 -18.59
C PRO A 322 -17.86 -1.08 -17.65
N LEU A 323 -18.34 -0.05 -16.96
CA LEU A 323 -19.49 -0.16 -16.07
C LEU A 323 -20.76 -0.59 -16.79
N LEU A 324 -20.87 -0.22 -18.06
CA LEU A 324 -22.00 -0.62 -18.88
C LEU A 324 -22.06 -2.15 -19.10
N ALA A 325 -20.90 -2.80 -19.09
CA ALA A 325 -20.74 -4.24 -19.23
C ALA A 325 -20.28 -4.91 -17.92
N THR A 326 -20.49 -4.27 -16.77
CA THR A 326 -20.11 -4.80 -15.45
C THR A 326 -21.33 -4.83 -14.54
N ARG A 327 -21.56 -5.96 -13.87
CA ARG A 327 -22.72 -6.17 -13.01
C ARG A 327 -22.32 -6.56 -11.61
N LEU A 328 -23.00 -5.98 -10.62
CA LEU A 328 -23.02 -6.50 -9.26
C LEU A 328 -23.87 -7.79 -9.24
N VAL A 329 -23.31 -8.89 -8.75
CA VAL A 329 -24.00 -10.19 -8.68
C VAL A 329 -24.21 -10.72 -7.27
N HIS A 330 -23.38 -10.27 -6.32
CA HIS A 330 -23.45 -10.66 -4.93
C HIS A 330 -23.12 -9.46 -4.05
N SER A 331 -23.77 -9.35 -2.90
CA SER A 331 -23.45 -8.37 -1.86
C SER A 331 -24.01 -8.89 -0.54
N GLY A 332 -23.14 -9.29 0.38
CA GLY A 332 -23.57 -9.79 1.67
C GLY A 332 -22.45 -10.38 2.51
N ARG A 333 -22.85 -11.15 3.52
CA ARG A 333 -21.91 -11.93 4.34
C ARG A 333 -21.64 -13.27 3.66
N LEU A 334 -20.38 -13.65 3.64
CA LEU A 334 -19.93 -14.97 3.23
C LEU A 334 -19.15 -15.57 4.40
N THR A 335 -19.55 -16.74 4.86
CA THR A 335 -18.81 -17.45 5.92
C THR A 335 -17.60 -18.10 5.29
N ASN A 336 -16.39 -17.76 5.77
CA ASN A 336 -15.18 -18.39 5.28
C ASN A 336 -15.12 -19.84 5.82
N PRO A 337 -15.16 -20.88 4.96
CA PRO A 337 -15.19 -22.27 5.43
C PRO A 337 -13.92 -22.67 6.18
N THR A 338 -12.79 -22.01 5.92
CA THR A 338 -11.50 -22.36 6.52
C THR A 338 -11.28 -21.70 7.89
N THR A 339 -11.80 -20.48 8.10
CA THR A 339 -11.61 -19.74 9.36
C THR A 339 -12.87 -19.64 10.22
N GLY A 340 -14.04 -20.01 9.67
CA GLY A 340 -15.34 -19.87 10.33
C GLY A 340 -15.79 -18.42 10.56
N ALA A 341 -15.01 -17.43 10.12
CA ALA A 341 -15.32 -16.02 10.29
C ALA A 341 -16.19 -15.50 9.14
N ASP A 342 -17.25 -14.76 9.48
CA ASP A 342 -18.04 -14.02 8.50
C ASP A 342 -17.22 -12.88 7.89
N VAL A 343 -17.19 -12.83 6.57
CA VAL A 343 -16.55 -11.77 5.78
C VAL A 343 -17.63 -11.04 4.98
N LEU A 344 -17.57 -9.71 4.97
CA LEU A 344 -18.44 -8.90 4.13
C LEU A 344 -17.86 -8.85 2.72
N THR A 345 -18.64 -9.26 1.74
CA THR A 345 -18.18 -9.38 0.36
C THR A 345 -19.21 -8.88 -0.64
N PHE A 346 -18.73 -8.38 -1.76
CA PHE A 346 -19.54 -8.18 -2.96
C PHE A 346 -18.82 -8.76 -4.17
N GLY A 347 -19.58 -9.19 -5.17
CA GLY A 347 -19.05 -9.81 -6.38
C GLY A 347 -19.43 -9.03 -7.63
N THR A 348 -18.49 -8.86 -8.54
CA THR A 348 -18.74 -8.27 -9.86
C THR A 348 -18.56 -9.31 -10.96
N ARG A 349 -19.33 -9.18 -12.04
CA ARG A 349 -19.13 -9.89 -13.29
C ARG A 349 -19.00 -8.89 -14.43
N SER A 350 -17.92 -8.99 -15.19
CA SER A 350 -17.63 -8.10 -16.30
C SER A 350 -17.59 -8.87 -17.61
N GLY A 351 -18.39 -8.45 -18.58
CA GLY A 351 -18.35 -8.99 -19.92
C GLY A 351 -17.10 -8.51 -20.65
N THR A 352 -16.26 -9.43 -21.07
CA THR A 352 -15.04 -9.16 -21.85
C THR A 352 -15.10 -9.88 -23.20
N ARG A 353 -14.15 -9.58 -24.09
CA ARG A 353 -14.02 -10.30 -25.37
C ARG A 353 -13.67 -11.79 -25.20
N ASN A 354 -13.12 -12.14 -24.04
CA ASN A 354 -12.67 -13.50 -23.71
C ASN A 354 -13.71 -14.26 -22.86
N GLY A 355 -14.88 -13.67 -22.57
CA GLY A 355 -15.90 -14.30 -21.74
C GLY A 355 -16.37 -13.40 -20.60
N VAL A 356 -16.67 -14.00 -19.45
CA VAL A 356 -17.09 -13.27 -18.25
C VAL A 356 -16.00 -13.37 -17.20
N GLU A 357 -15.46 -12.22 -16.82
CA GLU A 357 -14.53 -12.11 -15.70
C GLU A 357 -15.32 -11.90 -14.40
N THR A 358 -14.87 -12.51 -13.31
CA THR A 358 -15.58 -12.46 -12.02
C THR A 358 -14.60 -12.11 -10.92
N HIS A 359 -14.95 -11.11 -10.13
CA HIS A 359 -14.17 -10.71 -8.96
C HIS A 359 -15.05 -10.78 -7.71
N ILE A 360 -14.45 -11.19 -6.60
CA ILE A 360 -15.08 -11.15 -5.28
C ILE A 360 -14.22 -10.25 -4.41
N PHE A 361 -14.81 -9.17 -3.90
CA PHE A 361 -14.14 -8.20 -3.07
C PHE A 361 -14.66 -8.26 -1.65
N ARG A 362 -13.75 -8.28 -0.70
CA ARG A 362 -13.98 -8.13 0.73
C ARG A 362 -13.90 -6.64 1.11
N VAL A 363 -14.82 -6.24 1.99
CA VAL A 363 -14.89 -4.92 2.64
C VAL A 363 -14.83 -5.07 4.16
N GLU A 364 -14.43 -4.01 4.86
CA GLU A 364 -14.23 -4.07 6.32
C GLU A 364 -15.46 -3.67 7.13
N THR A 365 -16.38 -2.88 6.56
CA THR A 365 -17.60 -2.45 7.26
C THR A 365 -18.87 -2.66 6.44
N GLN A 366 -20.01 -2.79 7.13
CA GLN A 366 -21.32 -2.84 6.47
C GLN A 366 -21.63 -1.54 5.70
N ARG A 367 -21.10 -0.41 6.18
CA ARG A 367 -21.24 0.89 5.53
C ARG A 367 -20.52 0.88 4.19
N ASP A 368 -19.30 0.36 4.14
CA ASP A 368 -18.52 0.22 2.91
C ASP A 368 -19.22 -0.73 1.94
N LEU A 369 -19.73 -1.87 2.42
CA LEU A 369 -20.49 -2.82 1.59
C LEU A 369 -21.68 -2.15 0.90
N ALA A 370 -22.48 -1.42 1.69
CA ALA A 370 -23.66 -0.73 1.19
C ALA A 370 -23.29 0.39 0.22
N TYR A 371 -22.20 1.11 0.50
CA TYR A 371 -21.71 2.18 -0.35
C TYR A 371 -21.21 1.66 -1.69
N TRP A 372 -20.26 0.70 -1.70
CA TRP A 372 -19.72 0.10 -2.93
C TRP A 372 -20.81 -0.52 -3.80
N SER A 373 -21.73 -1.27 -3.19
CA SER A 373 -22.85 -1.89 -3.92
C SER A 373 -23.73 -0.84 -4.58
N ARG A 374 -24.08 0.23 -3.86
CA ARG A 374 -24.87 1.34 -4.42
C ARG A 374 -24.10 2.09 -5.50
N ALA A 375 -22.83 2.39 -5.26
CA ALA A 375 -21.98 3.14 -6.19
C ALA A 375 -21.82 2.39 -7.52
N LEU A 376 -21.65 1.06 -7.50
CA LEU A 376 -21.57 0.23 -8.70
C LEU A 376 -22.89 0.25 -9.50
N VAL A 377 -24.03 0.06 -8.82
CA VAL A 377 -25.34 0.06 -9.49
C VAL A 377 -25.64 1.44 -10.07
N GLN A 378 -25.52 2.50 -9.27
CA GLN A 378 -25.76 3.87 -9.72
C GLN A 378 -24.76 4.30 -10.80
N GLY A 379 -23.49 3.88 -10.69
CA GLY A 379 -22.45 4.11 -11.69
C GLY A 379 -22.79 3.45 -13.03
N SER A 380 -23.27 2.20 -13.02
CA SER A 380 -23.71 1.51 -14.24
C SER A 380 -24.89 2.20 -14.93
N HIS A 381 -25.86 2.69 -14.15
CA HIS A 381 -26.99 3.46 -14.67
C HIS A 381 -26.56 4.83 -15.20
N GLY A 382 -25.64 5.51 -14.48
CA GLY A 382 -25.03 6.75 -14.92
C GLY A 382 -24.28 6.58 -16.25
N ALA A 383 -23.48 5.52 -16.37
CA ALA A 383 -22.77 5.16 -17.59
C ALA A 383 -23.75 4.90 -18.75
N ALA A 384 -24.88 4.23 -18.49
CA ALA A 384 -25.92 4.02 -19.52
C ALA A 384 -26.49 5.33 -20.06
N ILE A 385 -26.78 6.27 -19.17
CA ILE A 385 -27.30 7.59 -19.54
C ILE A 385 -26.25 8.42 -20.28
N LEU A 386 -24.98 8.31 -19.88
CA LEU A 386 -23.86 9.06 -20.45
C LEU A 386 -23.45 8.54 -21.83
N ILE A 387 -23.26 7.23 -21.97
CA ILE A 387 -22.76 6.58 -23.19
C ILE A 387 -23.83 6.58 -24.31
N LYS A 388 -25.11 6.48 -23.93
CA LYS A 388 -26.31 6.47 -24.81
C LYS A 388 -26.40 5.35 -25.82
N GLU A 389 -25.33 4.90 -26.45
CA GLU A 389 -25.38 3.81 -27.41
C GLU A 389 -24.06 3.02 -27.48
N VAL A 390 -24.17 1.74 -27.83
CA VAL A 390 -23.04 0.86 -28.10
C VAL A 390 -23.28 0.21 -29.45
N THR A 391 -22.24 0.20 -30.29
CA THR A 391 -22.29 -0.42 -31.62
C THR A 391 -21.23 -1.49 -31.74
N CYS A 392 -21.60 -2.66 -32.29
CA CYS A 392 -20.69 -3.72 -32.68
C CYS A 392 -20.91 -4.14 -34.14
N ALA A 393 -19.85 -4.65 -34.77
CA ALA A 393 -19.95 -5.29 -36.07
C ALA A 393 -20.54 -6.70 -35.90
N VAL A 394 -21.42 -7.09 -36.82
CA VAL A 394 -22.08 -8.40 -36.81
C VAL A 394 -22.30 -8.89 -38.24
N THR A 395 -22.32 -10.21 -38.42
CA THR A 395 -22.88 -10.82 -39.64
C THR A 395 -24.33 -11.20 -39.39
N TRP A 396 -25.23 -10.75 -40.26
CA TRP A 396 -26.65 -11.10 -40.25
C TRP A 396 -27.07 -11.59 -41.63
N LYS A 397 -27.61 -12.81 -41.72
CA LYS A 397 -28.03 -13.42 -43.00
C LYS A 397 -26.96 -13.36 -44.10
N ASN A 398 -25.71 -13.67 -43.74
CA ASN A 398 -24.52 -13.60 -44.63
C ASN A 398 -24.22 -12.19 -45.17
N GLN A 399 -24.71 -11.13 -44.51
CA GLN A 399 -24.38 -9.75 -44.81
C GLN A 399 -23.70 -9.08 -43.62
N GLU A 400 -22.66 -8.31 -43.90
CA GLU A 400 -21.97 -7.48 -42.91
C GLU A 400 -22.87 -6.33 -42.46
N ALA A 401 -23.06 -6.21 -41.16
CA ALA A 401 -23.94 -5.22 -40.55
C ALA A 401 -23.33 -4.64 -39.27
N LYS A 402 -23.97 -3.59 -38.76
CA LYS A 402 -23.65 -2.99 -37.46
C LYS A 402 -24.90 -3.05 -36.60
N LEU A 403 -24.81 -3.75 -35.47
CA LEU A 403 -25.81 -3.74 -34.43
C LEU A 403 -25.53 -2.58 -33.49
N THR A 404 -26.48 -1.67 -33.35
CA THR A 404 -26.46 -0.59 -32.38
C THR A 404 -27.52 -0.87 -31.31
N LEU A 405 -27.09 -0.97 -30.05
CA LEU A 405 -27.95 -0.85 -28.88
C LEU A 405 -27.98 0.62 -28.49
N HIS A 406 -29.13 1.26 -28.60
CA HIS A 406 -29.33 2.65 -28.18
C HIS A 406 -30.23 2.69 -26.96
N TYR A 407 -29.82 3.45 -25.94
CA TYR A 407 -30.47 3.57 -24.65
C TYR A 407 -31.96 3.89 -24.80
N GLU A 408 -32.38 4.89 -25.58
CA GLU A 408 -33.81 5.12 -25.82
C GLU A 408 -34.41 4.22 -26.91
N ASN A 409 -33.83 4.21 -28.12
CA ASN A 409 -34.41 3.64 -29.34
C ASN A 409 -34.39 2.11 -29.44
N GLY A 410 -33.72 1.39 -28.53
CA GLY A 410 -33.64 -0.06 -28.58
C GLY A 410 -32.55 -0.57 -29.52
N PHE A 411 -32.90 -1.52 -30.37
CA PHE A 411 -32.01 -2.22 -31.27
C PHE A 411 -32.14 -1.65 -32.68
N ILE A 412 -31.01 -1.37 -33.32
CA ILE A 412 -30.96 -0.92 -34.71
C ILE A 412 -29.90 -1.74 -35.43
N LEU A 413 -30.26 -2.43 -36.50
CA LEU A 413 -29.30 -3.08 -37.39
C LEU A 413 -29.16 -2.26 -38.68
N ARG A 414 -27.92 -1.89 -39.01
CA ARG A 414 -27.62 -1.15 -40.25
C ARG A 414 -26.69 -1.96 -41.15
N SER A 415 -26.94 -1.93 -42.45
CA SER A 415 -26.03 -2.48 -43.45
C SER A 415 -24.70 -1.70 -43.43
N THR A 416 -23.58 -2.41 -43.62
CA THR A 416 -22.29 -1.76 -43.88
C THR A 416 -22.05 -1.49 -45.37
N GLN A 417 -22.83 -2.11 -46.25
CA GLN A 417 -22.72 -1.93 -47.69
C GLN A 417 -23.47 -0.64 -48.09
N SER A 418 -22.69 0.42 -48.34
CA SER A 418 -23.15 1.64 -49.00
C SER A 418 -22.64 1.62 -50.45
N ASN A 419 -23.55 1.62 -51.42
CA ASN A 419 -23.19 1.60 -52.84
C ASN A 419 -22.59 2.94 -53.32
N GLU A 420 -22.72 4.01 -52.53
CA GLU A 420 -22.05 5.30 -52.75
C GLU A 420 -21.43 5.86 -51.46
N PRO A 421 -20.29 6.58 -51.54
CA PRO A 421 -19.57 7.12 -50.39
C PRO A 421 -20.31 8.24 -49.61
N GLN A 422 -21.47 8.70 -50.09
CA GLN A 422 -22.31 9.73 -49.44
C GLN A 422 -23.64 9.20 -48.91
N GLU A 423 -24.00 7.93 -49.17
CA GLU A 423 -25.27 7.37 -48.70
C GLU A 423 -25.19 6.95 -47.24
N LYS A 424 -26.19 7.35 -46.44
CA LYS A 424 -26.31 6.88 -45.05
C LYS A 424 -26.57 5.38 -45.05
N PRO A 425 -25.91 4.61 -44.15
CA PRO A 425 -26.08 3.16 -44.10
C PRO A 425 -27.55 2.77 -43.89
N GLN A 426 -28.06 1.90 -44.76
CA GLN A 426 -29.45 1.47 -44.76
C GLN A 426 -29.81 0.74 -43.47
N ILE A 427 -30.93 1.11 -42.84
CA ILE A 427 -31.48 0.40 -41.69
C ILE A 427 -32.14 -0.89 -42.20
N LEU A 428 -31.64 -2.04 -41.75
CA LEU A 428 -32.17 -3.35 -42.10
C LEU A 428 -33.42 -3.67 -41.25
N TRP A 429 -33.33 -3.41 -39.95
CA TRP A 429 -34.46 -3.47 -39.02
C TRP A 429 -34.18 -2.62 -37.77
N SER A 430 -35.26 -2.27 -37.06
CA SER A 430 -35.20 -1.51 -35.81
C SER A 430 -36.30 -1.98 -34.88
N TYR A 431 -35.94 -2.29 -33.64
CA TYR A 431 -36.86 -2.78 -32.61
C TYR A 431 -36.69 -2.01 -31.31
N PRO A 432 -37.78 -1.52 -30.69
CA PRO A 432 -37.71 -0.98 -29.35
C PRO A 432 -37.53 -2.11 -28.31
N PHE A 433 -37.10 -1.79 -27.10
CA PHE A 433 -36.84 -2.80 -26.06
C PHE A 433 -38.08 -3.60 -25.67
N GLU A 434 -39.25 -2.99 -25.72
CA GLU A 434 -40.54 -3.58 -25.34
C GLU A 434 -40.94 -4.74 -26.27
N LYS A 435 -40.35 -4.83 -27.47
CA LYS A 435 -40.56 -5.94 -28.38
C LYS A 435 -39.66 -7.14 -28.09
N LEU A 436 -38.60 -7.00 -27.31
CA LEU A 436 -37.70 -8.11 -27.00
C LEU A 436 -38.37 -9.07 -26.01
N ARG A 437 -38.50 -10.34 -26.40
CA ARG A 437 -39.04 -11.40 -25.54
C ARG A 437 -37.94 -12.16 -24.82
N MET A 438 -36.88 -12.49 -25.55
CA MET A 438 -35.77 -13.28 -25.04
C MET A 438 -34.47 -12.87 -25.72
N SER A 439 -33.37 -12.93 -24.96
CA SER A 439 -32.01 -12.86 -25.47
C SER A 439 -31.24 -14.08 -25.01
N SER A 440 -30.54 -14.74 -25.93
CA SER A 440 -29.69 -15.91 -25.63
C SER A 440 -28.35 -15.78 -26.35
N ASP A 441 -27.31 -16.44 -25.84
CA ASP A 441 -25.98 -16.44 -26.43
C ASP A 441 -25.26 -17.78 -26.23
N ASP A 442 -24.32 -18.10 -27.13
CA ASP A 442 -23.51 -19.33 -27.06
C ASP A 442 -22.25 -19.18 -26.18
N GLY A 443 -22.02 -18.00 -25.61
CA GLY A 443 -20.81 -17.65 -24.88
C GLY A 443 -19.55 -17.45 -25.74
N HIS A 444 -19.64 -17.60 -27.06
CA HIS A 444 -18.51 -17.60 -27.98
C HIS A 444 -18.62 -16.55 -29.08
N ARG A 445 -19.68 -16.56 -29.91
CA ARG A 445 -19.87 -15.59 -31.00
C ARG A 445 -21.32 -15.30 -31.37
N LEU A 446 -22.25 -16.22 -31.14
CA LEU A 446 -23.63 -16.11 -31.61
C LEU A 446 -24.52 -15.46 -30.55
N LEU A 447 -25.29 -14.47 -30.98
CA LEU A 447 -26.34 -13.81 -30.21
C LEU A 447 -27.69 -14.05 -30.88
N TRP A 448 -28.66 -14.53 -30.11
CA TRP A 448 -30.05 -14.69 -30.55
C TRP A 448 -30.95 -13.70 -29.82
N LEU A 449 -31.71 -12.92 -30.59
CA LEU A 449 -32.68 -11.95 -30.08
C LEU A 449 -34.08 -12.28 -30.62
N GLU A 450 -34.99 -12.69 -29.74
CA GLU A 450 -36.37 -13.00 -30.11
C GLU A 450 -37.26 -11.77 -29.94
N PHE A 451 -37.84 -11.29 -31.05
CA PHE A 451 -38.75 -10.14 -31.05
C PHE A 451 -40.20 -10.55 -31.29
N ALA A 452 -41.12 -9.90 -30.59
CA ALA A 452 -42.55 -10.10 -30.78
C ALA A 452 -42.98 -9.73 -32.21
N GLY A 453 -43.48 -10.73 -32.95
CA GLY A 453 -44.06 -10.58 -34.30
C GLY A 453 -43.09 -10.90 -35.44
N ASP A 454 -41.78 -10.77 -35.25
CA ASP A 454 -40.77 -10.92 -36.31
C ASP A 454 -39.78 -12.08 -36.09
N GLY A 455 -40.00 -12.88 -35.04
CA GLY A 455 -39.24 -14.09 -34.74
C GLY A 455 -37.84 -13.82 -34.16
N GLU A 456 -37.01 -14.86 -34.20
CA GLU A 456 -35.64 -14.83 -33.71
C GLU A 456 -34.68 -14.24 -34.75
N GLN A 457 -33.82 -13.33 -34.31
CA GLN A 457 -32.72 -12.77 -35.09
C GLN A 457 -31.41 -13.37 -34.58
N GLU A 458 -30.78 -14.19 -35.41
CA GLU A 458 -29.43 -14.73 -35.18
C GLU A 458 -28.37 -13.74 -35.71
N LEU A 459 -27.39 -13.42 -34.87
CA LEU A 459 -26.31 -12.48 -35.15
C LEU A 459 -24.97 -13.12 -34.78
N ASP A 460 -24.02 -13.17 -35.73
CA ASP A 460 -22.63 -13.55 -35.43
C ASP A 460 -21.82 -12.29 -35.12
N LEU A 461 -21.38 -12.13 -33.87
CA LEU A 461 -20.62 -10.98 -33.38
C LEU A 461 -19.11 -11.13 -33.60
N HIS A 462 -18.66 -12.28 -34.12
CA HIS A 462 -17.25 -12.67 -34.26
C HIS A 462 -16.43 -12.69 -32.95
N THR A 463 -17.07 -12.36 -31.82
CA THR A 463 -16.50 -12.21 -30.49
C THR A 463 -17.56 -12.57 -29.45
N CYS A 464 -17.12 -12.83 -28.21
CA CYS A 464 -18.02 -13.21 -27.12
C CYS A 464 -19.19 -12.21 -27.00
N PRO A 465 -20.46 -12.65 -27.04
CA PRO A 465 -21.63 -11.77 -26.94
C PRO A 465 -21.87 -11.18 -25.56
N LYS A 466 -21.22 -11.71 -24.51
CA LYS A 466 -21.46 -11.33 -23.11
C LYS A 466 -21.39 -9.82 -22.82
N PRO A 467 -20.44 -9.04 -23.36
CA PRO A 467 -20.43 -7.59 -23.18
C PRO A 467 -21.73 -6.94 -23.68
N ILE A 468 -22.22 -7.33 -24.86
CA ILE A 468 -23.45 -6.78 -25.46
C ILE A 468 -24.68 -7.18 -24.65
N VAL A 469 -24.75 -8.43 -24.20
CA VAL A 469 -25.82 -8.92 -23.31
C VAL A 469 -25.83 -8.14 -21.98
N PHE A 470 -24.66 -7.83 -21.43
CA PHE A 470 -24.57 -7.08 -20.18
C PHE A 470 -24.98 -5.62 -20.38
N VAL A 471 -24.55 -4.98 -21.49
CA VAL A 471 -25.00 -3.64 -21.89
C VAL A 471 -26.53 -3.58 -22.02
N LEU A 472 -27.13 -4.55 -22.71
CA LEU A 472 -28.58 -4.69 -22.85
C LEU A 472 -29.26 -4.69 -21.48
N HIS A 473 -28.78 -5.53 -20.56
CA HIS A 473 -29.35 -5.59 -19.23
C HIS A 473 -29.19 -4.30 -18.43
N THR A 474 -28.04 -3.62 -18.54
CA THR A 474 -27.79 -2.34 -17.86
C THR A 474 -28.71 -1.23 -18.41
N PHE A 475 -28.94 -1.20 -19.72
CA PHE A 475 -29.90 -0.28 -20.34
C PHE A 475 -31.33 -0.53 -19.84
N LEU A 476 -31.76 -1.79 -19.80
CA LEU A 476 -33.08 -2.18 -19.29
C LEU A 476 -33.25 -1.84 -17.80
N SER A 477 -32.28 -2.19 -16.94
CA SER A 477 -32.36 -1.92 -15.50
C SER A 477 -32.37 -0.42 -15.20
N SER A 478 -31.54 0.35 -15.91
CA SER A 478 -31.49 1.81 -15.78
C SER A 478 -32.81 2.46 -16.21
N LYS A 479 -33.44 1.98 -17.30
CA LYS A 479 -34.78 2.46 -17.72
C LYS A 479 -35.85 2.18 -16.68
N VAL A 480 -35.90 0.96 -16.16
CA VAL A 480 -36.88 0.54 -15.15
C VAL A 480 -36.73 1.40 -13.88
N SER A 481 -35.49 1.60 -13.41
CA SER A 481 -35.18 2.47 -12.29
C SER A 481 -35.63 3.93 -12.53
N ARG A 482 -35.43 4.47 -13.75
CA ARG A 482 -35.87 5.83 -14.12
C ARG A 482 -37.39 5.97 -14.08
N MET A 483 -38.14 4.92 -14.41
CA MET A 483 -39.61 4.93 -14.41
C MET A 483 -40.20 4.82 -12.98
N GLY A 484 -39.37 4.76 -11.94
CA GLY A 484 -39.82 4.60 -10.55
C GLY A 484 -40.37 3.22 -10.25
N LEU A 485 -40.26 2.28 -11.19
CA LEU A 485 -40.61 0.89 -11.02
C LEU A 485 -39.39 0.22 -10.37
N VAL A 486 -39.42 0.02 -9.06
CA VAL A 486 -38.41 -0.80 -8.40
C VAL A 486 -38.70 -2.25 -8.75
N ALA A 487 -37.76 -2.91 -9.42
CA ALA A 487 -37.80 -4.36 -9.67
C ALA A 487 -37.45 -5.13 -8.40
#